data_AF-A0A553QZP5-F1
#
_entry.id   AF-A0A553QZP5-F1
#
_cell.length_a   1.000
_cell.length_b   1.000
_cell.length_c   1.000
_cell.angle_alpha   90.00
_cell.angle_beta   90.00
_cell.angle_gamma   90.00
#
_symmetry.space_group_name_H-M   'P 1'
#
loop_
_entity.id
_entity.type
_entity.pdbx_description
1 polymer ?
#
loop_
_entity_poly.entity_id
_entity_poly.type
_entity_poly.pdbx_seq_one_letter_code
_entity_poly.pdbx_strand_id
1 'polypeptide(L)' 'MFVFFQELERLEEQRVEVIRQHLHQYTTLRHETDMFNQSSVEAVDKVLRSINPTKDRETWVQEQKTGEIRPTDMKI' A
#
# COMPACT_ATOMS: atom_id res chain seq x y z
N MET A 1 13.46 -45.96 -33.78
CA MET A 1 12.10 -45.38 -33.63
C MET A 1 11.68 -45.28 -32.16
N PHE A 2 11.70 -46.36 -31.37
CA PHE A 2 11.29 -46.36 -29.95
C PHE A 2 12.08 -45.39 -29.03
N VAL A 3 13.40 -45.26 -29.22
CA VAL A 3 14.27 -44.39 -28.42
C VAL A 3 13.97 -42.90 -28.62
N PHE A 4 13.56 -42.49 -29.82
CA PHE A 4 13.23 -41.10 -30.11
C PHE A 4 11.93 -40.67 -29.41
N PHE A 5 10.93 -41.55 -29.37
CA PHE A 5 9.68 -41.28 -28.66
C PHE A 5 9.89 -41.16 -27.15
N GLN A 6 10.71 -42.02 -26.54
CA GLN A 6 11.04 -41.92 -25.11
C GLN A 6 11.78 -40.63 -24.78
N GLU A 7 12.68 -40.17 -25.66
CA GLU A 7 13.39 -38.91 -25.44
C GLU A 7 12.47 -37.70 -25.57
N LEU A 8 11.52 -37.72 -26.51
CA LEU A 8 10.48 -36.69 -26.60
C LEU A 8 9.55 -36.68 -25.38
N GLU A 9 9.14 -37.85 -24.89
CA GLU A 9 8.33 -37.99 -23.68
C GLU A 9 9.07 -37.40 -22.46
N ARG A 10 10.34 -37.76 -22.28
CA ARG A 10 11.20 -37.19 -21.23
C ARG A 10 11.32 -35.66 -21.32
N LEU A 11 11.49 -35.13 -22.54
CA LEU A 11 11.57 -33.68 -22.75
C LEU A 11 10.23 -32.98 -22.45
N GLU A 12 9.09 -33.59 -22.80
CA GLU A 12 7.78 -33.02 -22.52
C GLU A 12 7.46 -33.04 -21.02
N GLU A 13 7.79 -34.12 -20.31
CA GLU A 13 7.71 -34.18 -18.85
C GLU A 13 8.55 -33.08 -18.19
N GLN A 14 9.80 -32.91 -18.63
CA GLN A 14 10.66 -31.85 -18.13
C GLN A 14 10.10 -30.46 -18.42
N ARG A 15 9.56 -30.23 -19.62
CA ARG A 15 8.96 -28.95 -20.00
C ARG A 15 7.78 -28.61 -19.11
N VAL A 16 6.88 -29.57 -18.89
CA VAL A 16 5.70 -29.40 -18.02
C VAL A 16 6.14 -29.11 -16.58
N GLU A 17 7.12 -29.83 -16.06
CA GLU A 17 7.61 -29.62 -14.70
C GLU A 17 8.25 -28.23 -14.53
N VAL A 18 9.06 -27.79 -15.50
CA VAL A 18 9.64 -26.44 -15.48
C VAL A 18 8.55 -25.37 -15.53
N ILE A 19 7.53 -25.52 -16.38
CA ILE A 19 6.40 -24.57 -16.43
C ILE A 19 5.65 -24.56 -15.10
N ARG A 20 5.39 -25.73 -14.50
CA ARG A 20 4.71 -25.85 -13.21
C ARG A 20 5.48 -25.12 -12.11
N GLN A 21 6.81 -25.25 -12.08
CA GLN A 21 7.67 -24.54 -11.12
C GLN A 21 7.59 -23.02 -11.31
N HIS A 22 7.65 -22.53 -12.54
CA HIS A 22 7.54 -21.08 -12.81
C HIS A 22 6.14 -20.54 -12.50
N LEU A 23 5.08 -21.32 -12.73
CA LEU A 23 3.73 -20.93 -12.33
C LEU A 23 3.59 -20.86 -10.81
N HIS A 24 4.20 -21.78 -10.08
CA HIS A 24 4.25 -21.71 -8.61
C HIS A 24 4.97 -20.44 -8.15
N GLN A 25 6.15 -20.14 -8.71
CA GLN A 25 6.88 -18.89 -8.44
C GLN A 25 6.04 -17.65 -8.75
N TYR A 26 5.34 -17.63 -9.89
CA TYR A 26 4.44 -16.54 -10.25
C TYR A 26 3.36 -16.35 -9.19
N THR A 27 2.70 -17.42 -8.74
CA THR A 27 1.65 -17.31 -7.72
C THR A 27 2.20 -16.85 -6.37
N THR A 28 3.42 -17.26 -6.00
CA THR A 28 4.10 -16.79 -4.79
C THR A 28 4.37 -15.29 -4.87
N LEU A 29 4.99 -14.83 -5.96
CA LEU A 29 5.29 -13.41 -6.17
C LEU A 29 4.03 -12.55 -6.20
N ARG A 30 2.95 -13.06 -6.81
CA ARG A 30 1.65 -12.39 -6.80
C ARG A 30 1.13 -12.20 -5.38
N HIS A 31 1.15 -13.27 -4.57
CA HIS A 31 0.72 -13.20 -3.18
C HIS A 31 1.55 -12.22 -2.34
N GLU A 32 2.88 -12.28 -2.46
CA GLU A 32 3.79 -11.37 -1.76
C GLU A 32 3.57 -9.90 -2.16
N THR A 33 3.36 -9.65 -3.46
CA THR A 33 3.06 -8.31 -3.98
C THR A 33 1.76 -7.77 -3.41
N ASP A 34 0.71 -8.60 -3.37
CA ASP A 34 -0.60 -8.20 -2.84
C ASP A 34 -0.51 -7.89 -1.33
N MET A 35 0.24 -8.69 -0.57
CA MET A 35 0.50 -8.44 0.86
C MET A 35 1.27 -7.14 1.09
N PHE A 36 2.31 -6.86 0.29
CA PHE A 36 3.07 -5.62 0.39
C PHE A 36 2.21 -4.39 0.05
N ASN A 37 1.44 -4.47 -1.04
CA ASN A 37 0.51 -3.42 -1.43
C ASN A 37 -0.53 -3.15 -0.33
N GLN A 38 -1.05 -4.20 0.32
CA GLN A 38 -1.98 -4.06 1.43
C GLN A 38 -1.32 -3.40 2.65
N SER A 39 -0.08 -3.74 2.99
CA SER A 39 0.64 -3.09 4.11
C SER A 39 0.91 -1.60 3.86
N SER A 40 0.95 -1.16 2.61
CA SER A 40 1.30 0.23 2.26
C SER A 40 0.28 1.25 2.79
N VAL A 41 -0.98 0.85 3.02
CA VAL A 41 -2.01 1.77 3.55
C VAL A 41 -2.01 1.89 5.07
N GLU A 42 -1.31 1.02 5.79
CA GLU A 42 -1.27 1.04 7.27
C GLU A 42 -0.65 2.34 7.81
N ALA A 43 0.36 2.87 7.11
CA ALA A 43 0.96 4.15 7.46
C ALA A 43 -0.02 5.32 7.30
N VAL A 44 -0.87 5.28 6.27
CA VAL A 44 -1.93 6.28 6.05
C VAL A 44 -2.97 6.19 7.16
N ASP A 45 -3.42 4.99 7.52
CA ASP A 45 -4.37 4.79 8.61
C ASP A 45 -3.85 5.32 9.95
N LYS A 46 -2.56 5.11 10.25
CA LYS A 46 -1.93 5.66 11.44
C LYS A 46 -2.00 7.20 11.48
N VAL A 47 -1.76 7.86 10.35
CA VAL A 47 -1.88 9.32 10.25
C VAL A 47 -3.33 9.75 10.40
N LEU A 48 -4.28 9.09 9.74
CA LEU A 48 -5.71 9.38 9.84
C LEU A 48 -6.20 9.32 11.29
N ARG A 49 -5.77 8.32 12.06
CA ARG A 49 -6.10 8.19 13.48
C ARG A 49 -5.50 9.29 14.37
N SER A 50 -4.45 9.97 13.90
CA SER A 50 -3.81 11.07 14.62
C SER A 50 -4.39 12.45 14.33
N ILE A 51 -5.35 12.55 13.38
CA ILE A 51 -5.99 13.80 13.01
C ILE A 51 -6.79 14.34 14.20
N ASN A 52 -6.51 15.58 14.59
CA ASN A 52 -7.22 16.27 15.65
C ASN A 52 -7.64 17.67 15.17
N PRO A 53 -8.90 17.83 14.72
CA PRO A 53 -9.39 19.10 14.17
C PRO A 53 -9.26 20.28 15.14
N THR A 54 -9.35 20.04 16.45
CA THR A 54 -9.20 21.09 17.46
C THR A 54 -7.78 21.63 17.49
N LYS A 55 -6.78 20.74 17.47
CA LYS A 55 -5.36 21.11 17.45
C LYS A 55 -5.00 21.79 16.13
N ASP A 56 -5.49 21.27 15.02
CA ASP A 56 -5.25 21.86 13.69
C ASP A 56 -5.82 23.28 13.60
N ARG A 57 -7.03 23.49 14.13
CA ARG A 57 -7.64 24.82 14.25
C ARG A 57 -6.82 25.75 15.13
N GLU A 58 -6.35 25.28 16.28
CA GLU A 58 -5.51 26.08 17.18
C GLU A 58 -4.22 26.54 16.49
N THR A 59 -3.53 25.63 15.80
CA THR A 59 -2.33 25.96 15.02
C THR A 59 -2.65 27.01 13.96
N TRP A 60 -3.72 26.83 13.19
CA TRP A 60 -4.09 27.80 12.16
C TRP A 60 -4.44 29.17 12.73
N VAL A 61 -5.23 29.23 13.81
CA VAL A 61 -5.61 30.50 14.46
C VAL A 61 -4.37 31.19 15.04
N GLN A 62 -3.43 30.45 15.62
CA GLN A 62 -2.19 31.04 16.14
C GLN A 62 -1.36 31.73 15.06
N GLU A 63 -1.30 31.15 13.86
CA GLU A 63 -0.55 31.70 12.72
C GLU A 63 -1.28 32.84 12.02
N GLN A 64 -2.62 32.82 11.97
CA GLN A 64 -3.42 33.71 11.12
C GLN A 64 -4.26 34.74 11.89
N LYS A 65 -4.20 34.77 13.22
CA LYS A 65 -4.99 35.72 14.01
C LYS A 65 -4.63 37.17 13.72
N THR A 66 -5.66 38.02 13.67
CA THR A 66 -5.52 39.47 13.46
C THR A 66 -5.67 40.28 14.75
N GLY A 67 -6.05 39.63 15.86
CA GLY A 67 -6.23 40.26 17.15
C GLY A 67 -6.98 39.35 18.12
N GLU A 68 -6.78 39.57 19.41
CA GLU A 68 -7.40 38.81 20.50
C GLU A 68 -8.42 39.63 21.30
N ILE A 69 -8.39 40.95 21.10
CA ILE A 69 -9.17 41.91 21.87
C ILE A 69 -10.52 42.08 21.17
N ARG A 70 -11.61 41.79 21.90
CA ARG A 70 -12.96 42.09 21.42
C ARG A 70 -13.24 43.60 21.51
N PRO A 71 -13.96 44.18 20.54
CA PRO A 71 -14.36 45.58 20.61
C PRO A 71 -15.21 45.88 21.87
N THR A 72 -15.15 47.12 22.34
CA THR A 72 -15.95 47.65 23.45
C THR A 72 -16.68 48.92 23.02
N ASP A 73 -17.85 49.16 23.61
CA ASP A 73 -18.63 50.36 23.33
C ASP A 73 -17.89 51.64 23.74
N MET A 74 -17.97 52.68 22.90
CA MET A 74 -17.48 54.01 23.23
C MET A 74 -18.51 54.73 24.10
N LYS A 75 -18.06 55.37 25.19
CA LYS A 75 -18.91 56.29 25.94
C LYS A 75 -18.99 57.60 25.16
N ILE A 76 -20.20 57.93 24.70
CA ILE A 76 -20.57 59.20 24.07
C ILE A 76 -21.11 60.14 25.14
#